data_AF-A0A818Y5J8-F1
#
_entry.id   AF-A0A818Y5J8-F1
#
_cell.length_a   1.000
_cell.length_b   1.000
_cell.length_c   1.000
_cell.angle_alpha   90.00
_cell.angle_beta   90.00
_cell.angle_gamma   90.00
#
_symmetry.space_group_name_H-M   'P 1'
#
loop_
_entity.id
_entity.type
_entity.pdbx_description
1 polymer ?
#
loop_
_entity_poly.entity_id
_entity_poly.type
_entity_poly.pdbx_seq_one_letter_code
_entity_poly.pdbx_strand_id
1 'polypeptide(L)'
;MQHEQQSLRNLSKETATFIWFHALRNVVHHFRKSSQAKNDMIVHFQEYYQNNPAQLNRLLKFADTYESNHPLCWYAQPSFISDIINKTLRACDIDALFSLRYCIIDLCQSLEELPRPTESLIVYRAVLIDRDKFDRMKKTMTKGNFVSTHGFLSKSKNRKVAEKFESNDNKDSNKVEIIYEIDVRVGLKRIVFGNIQIFSESAEEEEILFDLDSSFEFIKMIEDVEKDGRWILRLQASNCDAMISDKYVTDSQRELERLSAEILFEKLLIDMDEPDEGIKYFQKILMQSKENQKGK
;
A
#
# COMPACT_ATOMS: atom_id res chain seq x y z
N MET A 1 -19.69 -3.51 1.83
CA MET A 1 -19.48 -3.54 0.37
C MET A 1 -18.15 -4.21 0.11
N GLN A 2 -18.19 -5.37 -0.53
CA GLN A 2 -17.01 -6.15 -0.92
C GLN A 2 -16.22 -5.37 -1.96
N HIS A 3 -15.07 -4.85 -1.57
CA HIS A 3 -14.06 -4.45 -2.54
C HIS A 3 -13.22 -5.67 -2.86
N GLU A 4 -13.26 -6.13 -4.11
CA GLU A 4 -12.32 -7.11 -4.64
C GLU A 4 -10.89 -6.72 -4.28
N GLN A 5 -10.31 -7.42 -3.31
CA GLN A 5 -8.97 -7.15 -2.82
C GLN A 5 -7.96 -7.72 -3.81
N GLN A 6 -7.67 -6.95 -4.86
CA GLN A 6 -6.52 -7.22 -5.72
C GLN A 6 -5.26 -6.73 -5.00
N SER A 7 -4.70 -7.57 -4.13
CA SER A 7 -3.53 -7.19 -3.32
C SER A 7 -2.19 -7.55 -3.95
N LEU A 8 -2.13 -8.22 -5.11
CA LEU A 8 -0.88 -8.64 -5.73
C LEU A 8 -0.94 -8.53 -7.26
N ARG A 9 0.08 -7.90 -7.84
CA ARG A 9 0.20 -7.63 -9.28
C ARG A 9 1.52 -8.16 -9.83
N ASN A 10 1.53 -8.69 -11.06
CA ASN A 10 2.69 -9.34 -11.67
C ASN A 10 3.66 -8.31 -12.27
N LEU A 11 4.89 -8.27 -11.76
CA LEU A 11 5.90 -7.27 -12.16
C LEU A 11 6.40 -7.42 -13.60
N SER A 12 6.30 -8.61 -14.18
CA SER A 12 6.69 -8.84 -15.59
C SER A 12 5.77 -8.13 -16.59
N LYS A 13 4.61 -7.60 -16.13
CA LYS A 13 3.63 -6.91 -16.98
C LYS A 13 3.40 -5.45 -16.58
N GLU A 14 3.76 -5.06 -15.36
CA GLU A 14 3.47 -3.72 -14.79
C GLU A 14 4.75 -3.02 -14.33
N THR A 15 5.82 -3.11 -15.12
CA THR A 15 7.15 -2.61 -14.74
C THR A 15 7.14 -1.09 -14.51
N ALA A 16 6.38 -0.31 -15.28
CA ALA A 16 6.29 1.15 -15.13
C ALA A 16 5.60 1.56 -13.81
N THR A 17 4.39 1.04 -13.55
CA THR A 17 3.67 1.28 -12.29
C THR A 17 4.48 0.84 -11.08
N PHE A 18 5.16 -0.30 -11.19
CA PHE A 18 6.06 -0.80 -10.15
C PHE A 18 7.22 0.16 -9.85
N ILE A 19 7.93 0.61 -10.89
CA ILE A 19 9.00 1.61 -10.75
C ILE A 19 8.45 2.90 -10.12
N TRP A 20 7.26 3.32 -10.54
CA TRP A 20 6.61 4.52 -10.00
C TRP A 20 6.31 4.40 -8.51
N PHE A 21 5.79 3.27 -8.02
CA PHE A 21 5.53 3.11 -6.58
C PHE A 21 6.82 3.12 -5.76
N HIS A 22 7.91 2.56 -6.26
CA HIS A 22 9.22 2.68 -5.60
C HIS A 22 9.74 4.11 -5.62
N ALA A 23 9.61 4.83 -6.73
CA ALA A 23 10.01 6.23 -6.82
C ALA A 23 9.16 7.10 -5.88
N LEU A 24 7.83 6.92 -5.89
CA LEU A 24 6.91 7.55 -4.96
C LEU A 24 7.34 7.29 -3.52
N ARG A 25 7.61 6.04 -3.15
CA ARG A 25 8.02 5.69 -1.78
C ARG A 25 9.25 6.47 -1.31
N ASN A 26 10.23 6.67 -2.19
CA ASN A 26 11.43 7.46 -1.90
C ASN A 26 11.13 8.96 -1.75
N VAL A 27 10.25 9.49 -2.60
CA VAL A 27 9.88 10.91 -2.59
C VAL A 27 8.95 11.24 -1.41
N VAL A 28 8.13 10.28 -0.95
CA VAL A 28 7.14 10.47 0.11
C VAL A 28 7.75 11.12 1.35
N HIS A 29 8.90 10.63 1.80
CA HIS A 29 9.60 11.14 2.99
C HIS A 29 10.10 12.59 2.86
N HIS A 30 10.19 13.10 1.64
CA HIS A 30 10.72 14.43 1.35
C HIS A 30 9.59 15.46 1.15
N PHE A 31 8.32 15.03 1.10
CA PHE A 31 7.20 15.96 1.04
C PHE A 31 7.11 16.78 2.32
N ARG A 32 6.75 18.06 2.15
CA ARG A 32 6.49 18.93 3.30
C ARG A 32 5.20 18.52 3.99
N LYS A 33 5.33 18.03 5.21
CA LYS A 33 4.22 17.85 6.14
C LYS A 33 3.86 19.20 6.78
N SER A 34 2.65 19.68 6.54
CA SER A 34 2.16 20.96 7.08
C SER A 34 0.69 20.87 7.46
N SER A 35 0.22 21.79 8.31
CA SER A 35 -1.22 21.92 8.60
C SER A 35 -2.03 22.21 7.34
N GLN A 36 -1.43 22.90 6.36
CA GLN A 36 -2.05 23.10 5.06
C GLN A 36 -2.26 21.78 4.32
N ALA A 37 -1.27 20.88 4.31
CA ALA A 37 -1.42 19.56 3.69
C ALA A 37 -2.53 18.73 4.34
N LYS A 38 -2.69 18.81 5.68
CA LYS A 38 -3.82 18.17 6.39
C LYS A 38 -5.16 18.79 5.97
N ASN A 39 -5.24 20.11 5.87
CA ASN A 39 -6.46 20.80 5.45
C ASN A 39 -6.83 20.50 3.99
N ASP A 40 -5.86 20.53 3.07
CA ASP A 40 -6.05 20.17 1.66
C ASP A 40 -6.66 18.77 1.52
N MET A 41 -6.13 17.81 2.29
CA MET A 41 -6.64 16.44 2.34
C MET A 41 -8.10 16.39 2.80
N ILE A 42 -8.43 17.10 3.89
CA ILE A 42 -9.79 17.13 4.42
C ILE A 42 -10.76 17.69 3.38
N VAL A 43 -10.43 18.82 2.74
CA VAL A 43 -11.26 19.44 1.70
C VAL A 43 -11.45 18.49 0.52
N HIS A 44 -10.36 17.89 0.02
CA HIS A 44 -10.43 16.94 -1.09
C HIS A 44 -11.37 15.76 -0.80
N PHE A 45 -11.26 15.14 0.38
CA PHE A 45 -12.10 13.99 0.71
C PHE A 45 -13.51 14.36 1.18
N GLN A 46 -13.76 15.60 1.58
CA GLN A 46 -15.12 16.11 1.75
C GLN A 46 -15.87 16.14 0.41
N GLU A 47 -15.22 16.64 -0.64
CA GLU A 47 -15.78 16.63 -2.00
C GLU A 47 -15.94 15.19 -2.53
N TYR A 48 -14.91 14.35 -2.35
CA TYR A 48 -14.93 12.94 -2.78
C TYR A 48 -16.10 12.17 -2.15
N TYR A 49 -16.40 12.43 -0.87
CA TYR A 49 -17.47 11.76 -0.13
C TYR A 49 -18.76 12.57 0.01
N GLN A 50 -18.96 13.63 -0.79
CA GLN A 50 -20.12 14.53 -0.68
C GLN A 50 -21.48 13.79 -0.64
N ASN A 51 -21.58 12.64 -1.33
CA ASN A 51 -22.79 11.81 -1.39
C ASN A 51 -22.76 10.59 -0.45
N ASN A 52 -21.82 10.55 0.50
CA ASN A 52 -21.64 9.45 1.45
C ASN A 52 -21.53 9.97 2.89
N PRO A 53 -22.67 10.23 3.57
CA PRO A 53 -22.69 10.78 4.93
C PRO A 53 -21.91 9.94 5.95
N ALA A 54 -21.91 8.62 5.79
CA ALA A 54 -21.18 7.72 6.69
C ALA A 54 -19.66 7.94 6.60
N GLN A 55 -19.13 8.08 5.38
CA GLN A 55 -17.70 8.35 5.18
C GLN A 55 -17.33 9.79 5.57
N LEU A 56 -18.21 10.77 5.33
CA LEU A 56 -18.01 12.13 5.81
C LEU A 56 -17.89 12.20 7.34
N ASN A 57 -18.76 11.48 8.07
CA ASN A 57 -18.66 11.43 9.53
C ASN A 57 -17.33 10.83 10.02
N ARG A 58 -16.82 9.78 9.33
CA ARG A 58 -15.50 9.20 9.63
C ARG A 58 -14.37 10.20 9.35
N LEU A 59 -14.45 10.94 8.24
CA LEU A 59 -13.51 11.99 7.88
C LEU A 59 -13.51 13.15 8.90
N LEU A 60 -14.68 13.59 9.37
CA LEU A 60 -14.79 14.64 10.38
C LEU A 60 -14.21 14.20 11.72
N LYS A 61 -14.48 12.95 12.15
CA LYS A 61 -13.83 12.37 13.33
C LYS A 61 -12.31 12.36 13.17
N PHE A 62 -11.82 11.95 12.00
CA PHE A 62 -10.39 12.01 11.69
C PHE A 62 -9.84 13.44 11.77
N ALA A 63 -10.51 14.41 11.16
CA ALA A 63 -10.05 15.80 11.13
C ALA A 63 -9.83 16.36 12.54
N ASP A 64 -10.77 16.07 13.45
CA ASP A 64 -10.80 16.53 14.84
C ASP A 64 -9.79 15.79 15.74
N THR A 65 -9.63 14.48 15.56
CA THR A 65 -8.93 13.62 16.54
C THR A 65 -7.61 13.02 16.05
N TYR A 66 -7.26 13.15 14.76
CA TYR A 66 -6.01 12.59 14.25
C TYR A 66 -4.78 13.37 14.71
N GLU A 67 -3.86 12.64 15.33
CA GLU A 67 -2.52 13.06 15.72
C GLU A 67 -1.45 12.19 15.03
N SER A 68 -0.36 12.83 14.60
CA SER A 68 0.72 12.19 13.86
C SER A 68 1.63 11.24 14.66
N ASN A 69 1.44 11.14 15.96
CA ASN A 69 2.13 10.20 16.85
C ASN A 69 1.49 8.80 16.84
N HIS A 70 0.27 8.65 16.31
CA HIS A 70 -0.49 7.39 16.34
C HIS A 70 -1.06 6.95 14.98
N PRO A 71 -0.35 7.09 13.85
CA PRO A 71 -0.89 6.75 12.54
C PRO A 71 -1.21 5.26 12.39
N LEU A 72 -0.41 4.38 13.00
CA LEU A 72 -0.62 2.93 12.96
C LEU A 72 -1.93 2.52 13.65
N CYS A 73 -2.35 3.22 14.72
CA CYS A 73 -3.66 3.02 15.34
C CYS A 73 -4.79 3.34 14.38
N TRP A 74 -4.69 4.45 13.64
CA TRP A 74 -5.68 4.83 12.65
C TRP A 74 -5.75 3.86 11.48
N TYR A 75 -4.63 3.24 11.12
CA TYR A 75 -4.59 2.29 10.01
C TYR A 75 -5.04 0.87 10.41
N ALA A 76 -4.68 0.40 11.61
CA ALA A 76 -5.03 -0.93 12.11
C ALA A 76 -6.53 -1.05 12.48
N GLN A 77 -7.21 0.07 12.70
CA GLN A 77 -8.63 0.10 13.10
C GLN A 77 -9.53 0.53 11.94
N PRO A 78 -10.81 0.10 11.92
CA PRO A 78 -11.80 0.61 10.98
C PRO A 78 -11.93 2.14 11.07
N SER A 79 -11.35 2.84 10.10
CA SER A 79 -11.28 4.30 10.09
C SER A 79 -11.29 4.86 8.67
N PHE A 80 -11.34 6.19 8.55
CA PHE A 80 -11.15 6.87 7.27
C PHE A 80 -9.82 6.45 6.60
N ILE A 81 -8.74 6.35 7.38
CA ILE A 81 -7.38 6.04 6.91
C ILE A 81 -7.28 4.61 6.38
N SER A 82 -7.75 3.63 7.16
CA SER A 82 -7.72 2.22 6.76
C SER A 82 -8.51 1.97 5.47
N ASP A 83 -9.62 2.69 5.30
CA ASP A 83 -10.51 2.56 4.15
C ASP A 83 -9.93 3.18 2.88
N ILE A 84 -9.42 4.42 2.98
CA ILE A 84 -9.11 5.22 1.78
C ILE A 84 -7.70 5.01 1.25
N ILE A 85 -6.70 4.78 2.12
CA ILE A 85 -5.30 4.72 1.69
C ILE A 85 -5.09 3.56 0.72
N ASN A 86 -5.50 2.36 1.12
CA ASN A 86 -5.32 1.19 0.27
C ASN A 86 -6.22 1.23 -0.97
N LYS A 87 -7.40 1.81 -0.88
CA LYS A 87 -8.27 2.00 -2.05
C LYS A 87 -7.58 2.88 -3.09
N THR A 88 -7.02 3.99 -2.63
CA THR A 88 -6.35 5.01 -3.43
C THR A 88 -5.05 4.49 -4.04
N LEU A 89 -4.21 3.81 -3.25
CA LEU A 89 -2.99 3.15 -3.72
C LEU A 89 -3.31 2.08 -4.78
N ARG A 90 -4.31 1.23 -4.56
CA ARG A 90 -4.70 0.19 -5.54
C ARG A 90 -5.31 0.76 -6.82
N ALA A 91 -6.03 1.86 -6.73
CA ALA A 91 -6.58 2.56 -7.89
C ALA A 91 -5.50 3.33 -8.66
N CYS A 92 -4.33 3.55 -8.05
CA CYS A 92 -3.31 4.47 -8.55
C CYS A 92 -3.90 5.87 -8.80
N ASP A 93 -4.84 6.28 -7.95
CA ASP A 93 -5.48 7.60 -8.02
C ASP A 93 -4.48 8.64 -7.52
N ILE A 94 -3.76 9.25 -8.46
CA ILE A 94 -2.69 10.21 -8.20
C ILE A 94 -3.19 11.40 -7.37
N ASP A 95 -4.41 11.88 -7.66
CA ASP A 95 -5.00 13.03 -6.98
C ASP A 95 -5.28 12.76 -5.52
N ALA A 96 -5.92 11.62 -5.27
CA ALA A 96 -6.20 11.17 -3.93
C ALA A 96 -4.90 10.80 -3.19
N LEU A 97 -3.90 10.22 -3.88
CA LEU A 97 -2.60 9.88 -3.29
C LEU A 97 -1.83 11.11 -2.82
N PHE A 98 -1.74 12.14 -3.67
CA PHE A 98 -1.11 13.39 -3.28
C PHE A 98 -1.84 14.06 -2.12
N SER A 99 -3.17 14.00 -2.11
CA SER A 99 -3.96 14.53 -0.99
C SER A 99 -3.70 13.74 0.30
N LEU A 100 -3.54 12.42 0.23
CA LEU A 100 -3.23 11.56 1.37
C LEU A 100 -1.77 11.62 1.83
N ARG A 101 -0.88 12.38 1.17
CA ARG A 101 0.56 12.46 1.49
C ARG A 101 0.80 12.70 2.98
N TYR A 102 -0.02 13.54 3.62
CA TYR A 102 0.10 13.85 5.04
C TYR A 102 0.06 12.58 5.92
N CYS A 103 -0.85 11.65 5.64
CA CYS A 103 -1.01 10.43 6.42
C CYS A 103 -0.10 9.29 5.95
N ILE A 104 0.19 9.22 4.64
CA ILE A 104 1.10 8.22 4.09
C ILE A 104 2.50 8.41 4.67
N ILE A 105 2.97 9.67 4.80
CA ILE A 105 4.25 9.99 5.45
C ILE A 105 4.28 9.45 6.89
N ASP A 106 3.25 9.76 7.68
CA ASP A 106 3.16 9.33 9.07
C ASP A 106 3.18 7.81 9.19
N LEU A 107 2.43 7.10 8.34
CA LEU A 107 2.40 5.64 8.34
C LEU A 107 3.74 5.02 7.97
N CYS A 108 4.37 5.52 6.92
CA CYS A 108 5.69 5.05 6.49
C CYS A 108 6.73 5.24 7.59
N GLN A 109 6.78 6.43 8.21
CA GLN A 109 7.73 6.74 9.29
C GLN A 109 7.49 5.87 10.53
N SER A 110 6.25 5.79 11.01
CA SER A 110 5.94 4.97 12.18
C SER A 110 6.16 3.48 11.92
N LEU A 111 5.98 2.99 10.70
CA LEU A 111 6.26 1.60 10.35
C LEU A 111 7.78 1.30 10.34
N GLU A 112 8.60 2.25 9.87
CA GLU A 112 10.07 2.15 9.90
C GLU A 112 10.65 2.14 11.32
N GLU A 113 9.98 2.83 12.26
CA GLU A 113 10.35 2.88 13.67
C GLU A 113 10.00 1.60 14.46
N LEU A 114 9.17 0.71 13.89
CA LEU A 114 8.81 -0.53 14.58
C LEU A 114 10.02 -1.47 14.72
N PRO A 115 10.12 -2.20 15.84
CA PRO A 115 11.13 -3.23 16.00
C PRO A 115 11.02 -4.30 14.89
N ARG A 116 12.13 -4.52 14.18
CA ARG A 116 12.19 -5.59 13.18
C ARG A 116 12.19 -6.97 13.86
N PRO A 117 11.47 -7.96 13.30
CA PRO A 117 11.54 -9.33 13.80
C PRO A 117 12.96 -9.87 13.77
N THR A 118 13.37 -10.53 14.86
CA THR A 118 14.68 -11.17 15.01
C THR A 118 14.74 -12.57 14.41
N GLU A 119 13.59 -13.15 14.11
CA GLU A 119 13.43 -14.49 13.57
C GLU A 119 12.63 -14.45 12.27
N SER A 120 12.87 -15.44 11.40
CA SER A 120 12.10 -15.55 10.16
C SER A 120 10.70 -16.00 10.50
N LEU A 121 9.70 -15.52 9.76
CA LEU A 121 8.31 -15.83 10.02
C LEU A 121 7.55 -16.12 8.73
N ILE A 122 6.40 -16.77 8.90
CA ILE A 122 5.45 -16.98 7.81
C ILE A 122 4.18 -16.20 8.16
N VAL A 123 3.68 -15.45 7.20
CA VAL A 123 2.40 -14.74 7.32
C VAL A 123 1.41 -15.24 6.28
N TYR A 124 0.13 -15.13 6.63
CA TYR A 124 -0.98 -15.70 5.88
C TYR A 124 -2.03 -14.65 5.56
N ARG A 125 -2.71 -14.84 4.44
CA ARG A 125 -3.98 -14.18 4.12
C ARG A 125 -4.77 -15.00 3.12
N ALA A 126 -6.00 -15.32 3.48
CA ALA A 126 -6.95 -15.87 2.53
C ALA A 126 -7.53 -14.76 1.65
N VAL A 127 -7.86 -15.10 0.41
CA VAL A 127 -8.67 -14.29 -0.52
C VAL A 127 -9.58 -15.20 -1.33
N LEU A 128 -10.73 -14.67 -1.73
CA LEU A 128 -11.56 -15.23 -2.78
C LEU A 128 -11.30 -14.46 -4.09
N ILE A 129 -10.97 -15.17 -5.17
CA ILE A 129 -10.83 -14.56 -6.50
C ILE A 129 -11.68 -15.30 -7.54
N ASP A 130 -12.02 -14.63 -8.64
CA ASP A 130 -12.72 -15.29 -9.75
C ASP A 130 -11.89 -16.42 -10.37
N ARG A 131 -12.58 -17.48 -10.77
CA ARG A 131 -11.98 -18.64 -11.45
C ARG A 131 -11.22 -18.24 -12.70
N ASP A 132 -11.78 -17.38 -13.55
CA ASP A 132 -11.09 -16.89 -14.75
C ASP A 132 -9.77 -16.18 -14.41
N LYS A 133 -9.76 -15.42 -13.32
CA LYS A 133 -8.57 -14.72 -12.83
C LYS A 133 -7.55 -15.72 -12.26
N PHE A 134 -8.02 -16.70 -11.50
CA PHE A 134 -7.19 -17.79 -11.01
C PHE A 134 -6.53 -18.56 -12.15
N ASP A 135 -7.28 -18.93 -13.19
CA ASP A 135 -6.76 -19.68 -14.33
C ASP A 135 -5.72 -18.87 -15.12
N ARG A 136 -5.95 -17.56 -15.29
CA ARG A 136 -4.94 -16.66 -15.86
C ARG A 136 -3.69 -16.59 -14.99
N MET A 137 -3.84 -16.47 -13.69
CA MET A 137 -2.74 -16.41 -12.73
C MET A 137 -1.92 -17.72 -12.78
N LYS A 138 -2.58 -18.88 -12.74
CA LYS A 138 -1.94 -20.20 -12.80
C LYS A 138 -1.17 -20.43 -14.11
N LYS A 139 -1.65 -19.89 -15.24
CA LYS A 139 -0.94 -19.95 -16.54
C LYS A 139 0.25 -18.99 -16.65
N THR A 140 0.25 -17.89 -15.92
CA THR A 140 1.22 -16.79 -16.10
C THR A 140 2.24 -16.68 -14.99
N MET A 141 1.96 -17.23 -13.81
CA MET A 141 2.91 -17.26 -12.69
C MET A 141 3.82 -18.49 -12.80
N THR A 142 5.08 -18.22 -13.07
CA THR A 142 6.17 -19.19 -13.06
C THR A 142 7.17 -18.85 -11.97
N LYS A 143 7.87 -19.85 -11.44
CA LYS A 143 8.85 -19.64 -10.36
C LYS A 143 9.84 -18.54 -10.75
N GLY A 144 10.08 -17.60 -9.84
CA GLY A 144 10.93 -16.43 -10.07
C GLY A 144 10.18 -15.22 -10.64
N ASN A 145 8.89 -15.32 -10.95
CA ASN A 145 8.05 -14.14 -11.15
C ASN A 145 7.95 -13.35 -9.83
N PHE A 146 7.94 -12.03 -9.93
CA PHE A 146 7.73 -11.17 -8.77
C PHE A 146 6.31 -10.59 -8.77
N VAL A 147 5.80 -10.34 -7.58
CA VAL A 147 4.53 -9.65 -7.34
C VAL A 147 4.70 -8.49 -6.37
N SER A 148 4.01 -7.38 -6.60
CA SER A 148 3.94 -6.24 -5.67
C SER A 148 2.49 -5.96 -5.28
N THR A 149 2.32 -5.29 -4.14
CA THR A 149 1.02 -5.06 -3.52
C THR A 149 0.38 -3.73 -3.89
N HIS A 150 1.16 -2.78 -4.42
CA HIS A 150 0.74 -1.40 -4.71
C HIS A 150 -0.13 -0.84 -3.57
N GLY A 151 0.45 -0.79 -2.38
CA GLY A 151 -0.20 -0.34 -1.16
C GLY A 151 0.19 -1.16 0.05
N PHE A 152 -0.18 -0.67 1.23
CA PHE A 152 0.16 -1.36 2.48
C PHE A 152 -0.53 -2.73 2.53
N LEU A 153 0.22 -3.74 2.98
CA LEU A 153 -0.25 -5.10 3.02
C LEU A 153 -0.32 -5.61 4.45
N SER A 154 -1.53 -5.77 4.96
CA SER A 154 -1.77 -6.47 6.23
C SER A 154 -1.91 -7.98 6.01
N LYS A 155 -1.27 -8.76 6.88
CA LYS A 155 -1.25 -10.23 6.93
C LYS A 155 -1.23 -10.71 8.38
N SER A 156 -1.75 -11.91 8.65
CA SER A 156 -1.77 -12.49 9.99
C SER A 156 -0.69 -13.57 10.13
N LYS A 157 0.03 -13.63 11.26
CA LYS A 157 0.89 -14.79 11.58
C LYS A 157 0.06 -16.04 11.90
N ASN A 158 -1.17 -15.84 12.36
CA ASN A 158 -2.08 -16.92 12.72
C ASN A 158 -2.87 -17.40 11.50
N ARG A 159 -2.43 -18.50 10.89
CA ARG A 159 -3.10 -19.10 9.73
C ARG A 159 -4.61 -19.32 9.95
N LYS A 160 -5.02 -19.80 11.13
CA LYS A 160 -6.44 -20.06 11.42
C LYS A 160 -7.27 -18.78 11.41
N VAL A 161 -6.70 -17.67 11.87
CA VAL A 161 -7.37 -16.37 11.84
C VAL A 161 -7.38 -15.82 10.42
N ALA A 162 -6.27 -15.91 9.69
CA ALA A 162 -6.18 -15.52 8.28
C ALA A 162 -7.21 -16.21 7.37
N GLU A 163 -7.52 -17.48 7.65
CA GLU A 163 -8.51 -18.25 6.90
C GLU A 163 -9.96 -17.86 7.23
N LYS A 164 -10.23 -17.33 8.44
CA LYS A 164 -11.59 -16.95 8.85
C LYS A 164 -12.11 -15.71 8.14
N PHE A 165 -11.22 -14.84 7.67
CA PHE A 165 -11.58 -13.55 7.08
C PHE A 165 -12.43 -13.65 5.80
N GLU A 166 -12.22 -14.72 5.04
CA GLU A 166 -12.86 -14.92 3.73
C GLU A 166 -13.73 -16.19 3.70
N SER A 167 -13.79 -16.94 4.80
CA SER A 167 -14.56 -18.18 4.91
C SER A 167 -16.06 -17.96 5.16
N ASN A 168 -16.67 -16.95 4.54
CA ASN A 168 -18.13 -16.82 4.58
C ASN A 168 -18.78 -17.77 3.57
N ASP A 169 -19.88 -18.39 3.99
CA ASP A 169 -20.67 -19.49 3.40
C ASP A 169 -21.14 -19.34 1.92
N ASN A 170 -20.68 -18.34 1.18
CA ASN A 170 -20.99 -18.20 -0.24
C ASN A 170 -20.16 -19.19 -1.06
N LYS A 171 -20.71 -20.39 -1.26
CA LYS A 171 -20.33 -21.34 -2.32
C LYS A 171 -20.66 -20.76 -3.70
N ASP A 172 -20.13 -19.59 -4.01
CA ASP A 172 -20.10 -19.13 -5.39
C ASP A 172 -19.14 -20.05 -6.15
N SER A 173 -19.69 -20.95 -6.96
CA SER A 173 -18.93 -21.90 -7.77
C SER A 173 -17.89 -21.23 -8.70
N ASN A 174 -18.05 -19.92 -8.95
CA ASN A 174 -17.15 -19.14 -9.79
C ASN A 174 -15.99 -18.47 -9.02
N LYS A 175 -15.93 -18.61 -7.69
CA LYS A 175 -14.81 -18.13 -6.87
C LYS A 175 -13.90 -19.29 -6.48
N VAL A 176 -12.61 -18.99 -6.35
CA VAL A 176 -11.55 -19.90 -5.90
C VAL A 176 -10.90 -19.30 -4.67
N GLU A 177 -10.80 -20.09 -3.60
CA GLU A 177 -10.11 -19.68 -2.38
C GLU A 177 -8.61 -19.88 -2.52
N ILE A 178 -7.86 -18.83 -2.22
CA ILE A 178 -6.39 -18.84 -2.22
C ILE A 178 -5.87 -18.39 -0.88
N ILE A 179 -4.95 -19.17 -0.32
CA ILE A 179 -4.14 -18.79 0.84
C ILE A 179 -2.80 -18.29 0.33
N TYR A 180 -2.52 -17.01 0.52
CA TYR A 180 -1.17 -16.49 0.40
C TYR A 180 -0.36 -16.90 1.62
N GLU A 181 0.72 -17.64 1.40
CA GLU A 181 1.71 -18.02 2.41
C GLU A 181 3.02 -17.32 2.06
N ILE A 182 3.46 -16.37 2.89
CA ILE A 182 4.62 -15.52 2.60
C ILE A 182 5.73 -15.83 3.60
N ASP A 183 6.85 -16.37 3.11
CA ASP A 183 8.09 -16.56 3.88
C ASP A 183 8.84 -15.23 3.98
N VAL A 184 9.02 -14.73 5.20
CA VAL A 184 9.75 -13.51 5.51
C VAL A 184 11.02 -13.87 6.27
N ARG A 185 12.16 -13.75 5.61
CA ARG A 185 13.46 -14.08 6.20
C ARG A 185 14.09 -12.90 6.92
N VAL A 186 14.84 -13.19 7.97
CA VAL A 186 15.66 -12.20 8.67
C VAL A 186 16.74 -11.64 7.76
N GLY A 187 17.11 -10.37 7.98
CA GLY A 187 18.19 -9.71 7.23
C GLY A 187 17.77 -9.09 5.89
N LEU A 188 16.48 -9.12 5.55
CA LEU A 188 15.93 -8.34 4.44
C LEU A 188 15.98 -6.85 4.81
N LYS A 189 17.01 -6.14 4.33
CA LYS A 189 17.25 -4.74 4.73
C LYS A 189 16.22 -3.77 4.16
N ARG A 190 15.72 -4.04 2.95
CA ARG A 190 14.89 -3.11 2.17
C ARG A 190 13.40 -3.24 2.44
N ILE A 191 12.90 -4.43 2.75
CA ILE A 191 11.49 -4.60 3.06
C ILE A 191 11.23 -4.01 4.44
N VAL A 192 10.38 -3.00 4.47
CA VAL A 192 9.88 -2.38 5.69
C VAL A 192 8.59 -3.09 6.08
N PHE A 193 8.58 -3.66 7.28
CA PHE A 193 7.41 -4.33 7.84
C PHE A 193 7.54 -4.41 9.35
N GLY A 194 6.41 -4.55 10.04
CA GLY A 194 6.40 -4.66 11.50
C GLY A 194 5.12 -5.26 12.05
N ASN A 195 5.20 -5.70 13.30
CA ASN A 195 4.04 -6.21 14.03
C ASN A 195 3.22 -5.02 14.56
N ILE A 196 1.97 -4.92 14.10
CA ILE A 196 1.03 -3.87 14.49
C ILE A 196 -0.11 -4.39 15.39
N GLN A 197 0.01 -5.62 15.91
CA GLN A 197 -0.96 -6.23 16.83
C GLN A 197 -1.31 -5.33 18.02
N ILE A 198 -0.34 -4.58 18.56
CA ILE A 198 -0.56 -3.68 19.70
C ILE A 198 -1.48 -2.50 19.37
N PHE A 199 -1.68 -2.22 18.07
CA PHE A 199 -2.54 -1.14 17.57
C PHE A 199 -3.90 -1.66 17.07
N SER A 200 -4.03 -2.98 16.89
CA SER A 200 -5.26 -3.63 16.43
C SER A 200 -6.18 -4.00 17.60
N GLU A 201 -7.50 -3.97 17.39
CA GLU A 201 -8.51 -4.37 18.37
C GLU A 201 -8.52 -5.90 18.51
N SER A 202 -8.00 -6.60 17.51
CA SER A 202 -7.97 -8.05 17.41
C SER A 202 -6.56 -8.58 17.68
N ALA A 203 -6.24 -8.75 18.96
CA ALA A 203 -4.93 -9.27 19.38
C ALA A 203 -4.64 -10.69 18.87
N GLU A 204 -5.67 -11.45 18.45
CA GLU A 204 -5.54 -12.83 17.96
C GLU A 204 -4.89 -12.93 16.57
N GLU A 205 -4.89 -11.84 15.81
CA GLU A 205 -4.38 -11.81 14.43
C GLU A 205 -2.87 -11.84 14.34
N GLU A 206 -2.17 -11.34 15.37
CA GLU A 206 -0.72 -11.08 15.30
C GLU A 206 -0.36 -10.37 13.98
N GLU A 207 -1.06 -9.27 13.72
CA GLU A 207 -1.05 -8.57 12.43
C GLU A 207 0.34 -8.02 12.09
N ILE A 208 0.83 -8.39 10.90
CA ILE A 208 2.05 -7.88 10.30
C ILE A 208 1.67 -6.96 9.16
N LEU A 209 2.13 -5.71 9.23
CA LEU A 209 1.97 -4.72 8.18
C LEU A 209 3.25 -4.62 7.37
N PHE A 210 3.14 -4.78 6.06
CA PHE A 210 4.20 -4.47 5.10
C PHE A 210 3.96 -3.11 4.47
N ASP A 211 5.05 -2.42 4.18
CA ASP A 211 5.07 -1.11 3.54
C ASP A 211 4.58 -1.17 2.08
N LEU A 212 4.19 -0.02 1.56
CA LEU A 212 3.43 0.13 0.30
C LEU A 212 4.16 -0.31 -0.97
N ASP A 213 5.49 -0.44 -0.92
CA ASP A 213 6.35 -0.86 -2.03
C ASP A 213 6.89 -2.29 -1.86
N SER A 214 6.34 -3.07 -0.92
CA SER A 214 6.81 -4.44 -0.65
C SER A 214 6.58 -5.37 -1.85
N SER A 215 7.64 -6.11 -2.20
CA SER A 215 7.66 -7.07 -3.30
C SER A 215 7.93 -8.50 -2.82
N PHE A 216 7.39 -9.48 -3.55
CA PHE A 216 7.45 -10.89 -3.19
C PHE A 216 7.76 -11.74 -4.42
N GLU A 217 8.69 -12.68 -4.28
CA GLU A 217 8.97 -13.68 -5.30
C GLU A 217 7.95 -14.81 -5.22
N PHE A 218 7.41 -15.21 -6.36
CA PHE A 218 6.59 -16.40 -6.48
C PHE A 218 7.47 -17.65 -6.50
N ILE A 219 7.21 -18.53 -5.52
CA ILE A 219 7.94 -19.79 -5.38
C ILE A 219 7.19 -20.93 -6.04
N LYS A 220 5.91 -21.11 -5.69
CA LYS A 220 5.04 -22.15 -6.25
C LYS A 220 3.57 -21.94 -5.88
N MET A 221 2.70 -22.62 -6.62
CA MET A 221 1.28 -22.75 -6.34
C MET A 221 0.95 -24.23 -6.17
N ILE A 222 0.26 -24.60 -5.10
CA ILE A 222 -0.12 -25.98 -4.81
C ILE A 222 -1.59 -26.04 -4.42
N GLU A 223 -2.27 -27.14 -4.73
CA GLU A 223 -3.63 -27.39 -4.26
C GLU A 223 -3.57 -27.84 -2.79
N ASP A 224 -4.51 -27.35 -1.98
CA ASP A 224 -4.61 -27.74 -0.57
C ASP A 224 -5.23 -29.14 -0.50
N VAL A 225 -4.43 -30.11 -0.06
CA VAL A 225 -4.85 -31.52 0.01
C VAL A 225 -5.92 -31.76 1.08
N GLU A 226 -6.08 -30.85 2.04
CA GLU A 226 -7.05 -30.98 3.13
C GLU A 226 -8.44 -30.43 2.77
N LYS A 227 -8.53 -29.58 1.74
CA LYS A 227 -9.77 -28.92 1.32
C LYS A 227 -9.85 -28.79 -0.20
N ASP A 228 -10.78 -29.52 -0.78
CA ASP A 228 -11.04 -29.53 -2.22
C ASP A 228 -11.33 -28.10 -2.75
N GLY A 229 -10.70 -27.76 -3.88
CA GLY A 229 -10.88 -26.46 -4.55
C GLY A 229 -10.15 -25.26 -3.91
N ARG A 230 -9.36 -25.45 -2.85
CA ARG A 230 -8.52 -24.42 -2.24
C ARG A 230 -7.07 -24.51 -2.72
N TRP A 231 -6.42 -23.37 -2.91
CA TRP A 231 -5.03 -23.31 -3.37
C TRP A 231 -4.14 -22.53 -2.40
N ILE A 232 -2.89 -22.96 -2.25
CA ILE A 232 -1.86 -22.25 -1.49
C ILE A 232 -0.87 -21.64 -2.47
N LEU A 233 -0.73 -20.32 -2.41
CA LEU A 233 0.27 -19.56 -3.15
C LEU A 233 1.44 -19.25 -2.24
N ARG A 234 2.59 -19.91 -2.47
CA ARG A 234 3.82 -19.67 -1.72
C ARG A 234 4.62 -18.55 -2.35
N LEU A 235 4.85 -17.53 -1.55
CA LEU A 235 5.66 -16.37 -1.88
C LEU A 235 6.82 -16.25 -0.89
N GLN A 236 7.88 -15.57 -1.31
CA GLN A 236 8.98 -15.20 -0.44
C GLN A 236 9.17 -13.68 -0.51
N ALA A 237 9.21 -13.01 0.64
CA ALA A 237 9.56 -11.60 0.69
C ALA A 237 10.97 -11.41 0.12
N SER A 238 11.10 -10.54 -0.89
CA SER A 238 12.32 -10.44 -1.68
C SER A 238 12.79 -8.99 -1.80
N ASN A 239 14.11 -8.81 -1.93
CA ASN A 239 14.75 -7.54 -2.26
C ASN A 239 15.15 -7.48 -3.75
N CYS A 240 14.67 -8.39 -4.60
CA CYS A 240 15.15 -8.57 -5.98
C CYS A 240 14.79 -7.42 -6.94
N ASP A 241 14.01 -6.46 -6.47
CA ASP A 241 13.79 -5.18 -7.15
C ASP A 241 15.02 -4.27 -7.12
N ALA A 242 16.01 -4.57 -6.26
CA ALA A 242 17.17 -3.73 -6.03
C ALA A 242 17.84 -3.21 -7.30
N MET A 243 18.08 -4.00 -8.35
CA MET A 243 18.79 -3.45 -9.53
C MET A 243 17.97 -2.44 -10.34
N ILE A 244 16.66 -2.68 -10.53
CA ILE A 244 15.80 -1.77 -11.30
C ILE A 244 15.43 -0.58 -10.42
N SER A 245 15.00 -0.82 -9.19
CA SER A 245 14.67 0.24 -8.25
C SER A 245 15.90 1.08 -7.91
N ASP A 246 17.09 0.50 -7.71
CA ASP A 246 18.29 1.26 -7.31
C ASP A 246 18.67 2.33 -8.30
N LYS A 247 18.53 2.07 -9.61
CA LYS A 247 18.81 3.11 -10.60
C LYS A 247 17.85 4.30 -10.42
N TYR A 248 16.55 4.04 -10.36
CA TYR A 248 15.54 5.08 -10.19
C TYR A 248 15.59 5.75 -8.81
N VAL A 249 15.84 4.99 -7.75
CA VAL A 249 16.05 5.48 -6.38
C VAL A 249 17.27 6.40 -6.34
N THR A 250 18.39 5.97 -6.93
CA THR A 250 19.64 6.74 -6.95
C THR A 250 19.47 8.02 -7.78
N ASP A 251 18.84 7.92 -8.95
CA ASP A 251 18.58 9.09 -9.80
C ASP A 251 17.59 10.05 -9.11
N SER A 252 16.54 9.54 -8.46
CA SER A 252 15.61 10.32 -7.63
C SER A 252 16.32 11.02 -6.48
N GLN A 253 17.24 10.35 -5.78
CA GLN A 253 18.03 10.93 -4.70
C GLN A 253 18.92 12.07 -5.18
N ARG A 254 19.60 11.91 -6.33
CA ARG A 254 20.40 12.99 -6.93
C ARG A 254 19.54 14.18 -7.37
N GLU A 255 18.34 13.92 -7.89
CA GLU A 255 17.42 14.98 -8.28
C GLU A 255 16.86 15.71 -7.05
N LEU A 256 16.61 15.02 -5.93
CA LEU A 256 16.21 15.63 -4.65
C LEU A 256 17.28 16.57 -4.06
N GLU A 257 18.55 16.41 -4.41
CA GLU A 257 19.61 17.37 -4.03
C GLU A 257 19.42 18.73 -4.73
N ARG A 258 18.68 18.77 -5.85
CA ARG A 258 18.54 19.95 -6.72
C ARG A 258 17.10 20.46 -6.80
N LEU A 259 16.12 19.58 -6.62
CA LEU A 259 14.70 19.81 -6.80
C LEU A 259 13.95 19.49 -5.51
N SER A 260 12.80 20.14 -5.29
CA SER A 260 11.93 19.75 -4.17
C SER A 260 11.23 18.42 -4.48
N ALA A 261 10.80 17.71 -3.43
CA ALA A 261 10.05 16.46 -3.55
C ALA A 261 8.81 16.60 -4.45
N GLU A 262 8.17 17.76 -4.38
CA GLU A 262 7.02 18.11 -5.18
C GLU A 262 7.32 18.17 -6.69
N ILE A 263 8.47 18.74 -7.07
CA ILE A 263 8.91 18.81 -8.48
C ILE A 263 9.31 17.43 -8.97
N LEU A 264 9.96 16.62 -8.12
CA LEU A 264 10.31 15.26 -8.50
C LEU A 264 9.07 14.38 -8.65
N PHE A 265 8.07 14.55 -7.78
CA PHE A 265 6.78 13.87 -7.92
C PHE A 265 6.09 14.24 -9.24
N GLU A 266 6.07 15.51 -9.62
CA GLU A 266 5.56 15.94 -10.94
C GLU A 266 6.30 15.25 -12.09
N LYS A 267 7.65 15.25 -12.09
CA LYS A 267 8.43 14.56 -13.12
C LYS A 267 8.05 13.08 -13.21
N LEU A 268 7.85 12.42 -12.07
CA LEU A 268 7.40 11.02 -12.03
C LEU A 268 6.01 10.82 -12.62
N LEU A 269 5.12 11.82 -12.55
CA LEU A 269 3.80 11.77 -13.19
C LEU A 269 3.90 11.94 -14.72
N ILE A 270 4.76 12.85 -15.18
CA ILE A 270 5.02 13.06 -16.61
C ILE A 270 5.63 11.78 -17.22
N ASP A 271 6.58 11.15 -16.52
CA ASP A 271 7.22 9.90 -16.94
C ASP A 271 6.26 8.70 -16.98
N MET A 272 5.09 8.82 -16.35
CA MET A 272 4.01 7.82 -16.36
C MET A 272 2.99 8.01 -17.50
N ASP A 273 3.27 8.91 -18.45
CA ASP A 273 2.36 9.30 -19.55
C ASP A 273 1.08 10.00 -19.04
N GLU A 274 1.16 10.65 -17.87
CA GLU A 274 0.09 11.48 -17.27
C GLU A 274 0.53 12.97 -17.19
N PRO A 275 0.86 13.63 -18.33
CA PRO A 275 1.44 14.97 -18.33
C PRO A 275 0.48 16.08 -17.87
N ASP A 276 -0.82 15.93 -18.12
CA ASP A 276 -1.84 16.93 -17.74
C ASP A 276 -2.02 17.00 -16.21
N GLU A 277 -1.96 15.85 -15.53
CA GLU A 277 -2.00 15.80 -14.06
C GLU A 277 -0.72 16.40 -13.45
N GLY A 278 0.46 16.11 -14.02
CA GLY A 278 1.72 16.71 -13.59
C GLY A 278 1.69 18.24 -13.56
N ILE A 279 1.22 18.87 -14.65
CA ILE A 279 1.14 20.34 -14.78
C ILE A 279 0.17 20.95 -13.76
N LYS A 280 -0.98 20.30 -13.53
CA LYS A 280 -1.98 20.72 -12.53
C LYS A 280 -1.40 20.69 -11.11
N TYR A 281 -0.58 19.70 -10.77
CA TYR A 281 0.08 19.61 -9.47
C TYR A 281 1.12 20.70 -9.27
N PHE A 282 1.96 20.97 -10.27
CA PHE A 282 2.94 22.05 -10.21
C PHE A 282 2.27 23.40 -9.95
N GLN A 283 1.14 23.67 -10.59
CA GLN A 283 0.36 24.88 -10.37
C GLN A 283 -0.19 24.98 -8.94
N LYS A 284 -0.74 23.89 -8.38
CA LYS A 284 -1.18 23.86 -6.97
C LYS A 284 -0.02 24.15 -6.01
N ILE A 285 1.12 23.52 -6.21
CA ILE A 285 2.31 23.68 -5.36
C ILE A 285 2.89 25.11 -5.47
N LEU A 286 2.91 25.67 -6.68
CA LEU A 286 3.32 27.06 -6.90
C LEU A 286 2.39 28.05 -6.19
N MET A 287 1.08 27.84 -6.21
CA MET A 287 0.13 28.68 -5.48
C MET A 287 0.37 28.61 -3.96
N GLN A 288 0.53 27.40 -3.40
CA GLN A 288 0.81 27.17 -1.98
C GLN A 288 2.16 27.78 -1.52
N SER A 289 3.18 27.76 -2.37
CA SER A 289 4.49 28.36 -2.07
C SER A 289 4.43 29.90 -2.03
N LYS A 290 3.59 30.51 -2.86
CA LYS A 290 3.40 31.98 -2.92
C LYS A 290 2.57 32.49 -1.74
N GLU A 291 1.60 31.74 -1.26
CA GLU A 291 0.77 32.11 -0.10
C GLU A 291 1.58 32.09 1.20
N ASN A 292 2.47 31.10 1.38
CA ASN A 292 3.36 31.02 2.54
C ASN A 292 4.43 32.12 2.60
N GLN A 293 4.74 32.78 1.48
CA GLN A 293 5.64 33.95 1.46
C GLN A 293 4.92 35.27 1.79
N LYS A 294 3.58 35.32 1.67
CA LYS A 294 2.78 36.51 2.00
C LYS A 294 2.34 36.57 3.47
N GLY A 295 2.45 35.45 4.19
CA GLY A 295 2.13 35.35 5.63
C GLY A 295 3.33 35.49 6.57
N LYS A 296 4.50 35.92 6.08
CA LYS A 296 5.69 36.24 6.88
C LYS A 296 5.94 37.74 6.91
#